data_AF-A0A8R7PDQ7-F1
#
_entry.id   AF-A0A8R7PDQ7-F1
#
_cell.length_a   1.000
_cell.length_b   1.000
_cell.length_c   1.000
_cell.angle_alpha   90.00
_cell.angle_beta   90.00
_cell.angle_gamma   90.00
#
_symmetry.space_group_name_H-M   'P 1'
#
loop_
_entity.id
_entity.type
_entity.pdbx_description
1 polymer ?
#
loop_
_entity_poly.entity_id
_entity_poly.type
_entity_poly.pdbx_seq_one_letter_code
_entity_poly.pdbx_strand_id
1 'polypeptide(L)'
;MFKSLGIICRHIIVVLKNKGCNKIPSQYVLHRWTKMATRQLSYEANGHMLKGTSTCLSPTIKKLFLETCSKFSLALHAAKYCEGKMRYFHKAVGDAFTQLG
;
A
#
# COMPACT_ATOMS: atom_id res chain seq x y z
N MET A 1 26.82 0.94 13.27
CA MET A 1 27.43 1.52 12.06
C MET A 1 26.36 1.64 10.98
N PHE A 2 25.83 2.84 10.75
CA PHE A 2 24.81 3.07 9.71
C PHE A 2 25.51 3.18 8.35
N LYS A 3 25.32 2.19 7.47
CA LYS A 3 25.73 2.32 6.06
C LYS A 3 24.76 3.28 5.37
N SER A 4 25.06 4.57 5.37
CA SER A 4 24.40 5.49 4.44
C SER A 4 24.92 5.20 3.02
N LEU A 5 24.33 4.23 2.34
CA LEU A 5 24.35 4.22 0.87
C LEU A 5 23.60 5.48 0.45
N GLY A 6 24.36 6.57 0.28
CA GLY A 6 23.82 7.90 0.00
C GLY A 6 22.84 7.84 -1.17
N ILE A 7 21.78 8.65 -1.07
CA ILE A 7 20.86 8.82 -2.19
C ILE A 7 21.66 9.36 -3.36
N ILE A 8 21.56 8.75 -4.55
CA ILE A 8 22.24 9.32 -5.71
C ILE A 8 21.73 10.76 -5.95
N CYS A 9 22.66 11.70 -6.02
CA CYS A 9 22.33 13.08 -6.34
C CYS A 9 22.06 13.22 -7.84
N ARG A 10 21.34 14.27 -8.25
CA ARG A 10 21.03 14.54 -9.67
C ARG A 10 22.26 14.54 -10.59
N HIS A 11 23.45 14.85 -10.05
CA HIS A 11 24.69 14.93 -10.82
C HIS A 11 25.11 13.57 -11.42
N ILE A 12 24.76 12.44 -10.79
CA ILE A 12 25.10 11.12 -11.34
C ILE A 12 24.42 10.87 -12.69
N ILE A 13 23.24 11.46 -12.92
CA ILE A 13 22.48 11.27 -14.15
C ILE A 13 23.27 11.84 -15.34
N VAL A 14 23.90 13.00 -15.15
CA VAL A 14 24.73 13.64 -16.18
C VAL A 14 25.98 12.80 -16.46
N VAL A 15 26.65 12.31 -15.41
CA VAL A 15 27.84 11.45 -15.56
C VAL A 15 27.51 10.14 -16.29
N LEU A 16 26.38 9.49 -15.97
CA LEU A 16 25.94 8.28 -16.64
C LEU A 16 25.60 8.53 -18.11
N LYS A 17 24.87 9.61 -18.42
CA LYS A 17 24.56 9.99 -19.80
C LYS A 17 25.81 10.25 -20.63
N ASN A 18 26.80 10.94 -20.07
CA ASN A 18 28.07 11.20 -20.77
C ASN A 18 28.86 9.91 -21.06
N LYS A 19 28.62 8.84 -20.29
CA LYS A 19 29.18 7.51 -20.52
C LYS A 19 28.29 6.60 -21.37
N GLY A 20 27.23 7.11 -22.01
CA GLY A 20 26.29 6.33 -22.82
C GLY A 20 25.39 5.39 -22.00
N CYS A 21 25.38 5.51 -20.67
CA CYS A 21 24.54 4.71 -19.80
C CYS A 21 23.14 5.33 -19.71
N ASN A 22 22.21 4.80 -20.52
CA ASN A 22 20.82 5.27 -20.58
C ASN A 22 19.92 4.76 -19.45
N LYS A 23 20.46 3.92 -18.55
CA LYS A 23 19.76 3.36 -17.40
C LYS A 23 20.65 3.47 -16.17
N ILE A 24 20.04 3.69 -15.00
CA ILE A 24 20.74 3.63 -13.72
C ILE A 24 21.12 2.16 -13.45
N PRO A 25 22.41 1.84 -13.23
CA PRO A 25 22.82 0.48 -12.88
C PRO A 25 22.11 -0.04 -11.63
N SER A 26 21.76 -1.33 -11.62
CA SER A 26 20.94 -1.93 -10.56
C SER A 26 21.57 -1.79 -9.16
N GLN A 27 22.91 -1.76 -9.05
CA GLN A 27 23.59 -1.55 -7.77
C GLN A 27 23.31 -0.19 -7.11
N TYR A 28 22.79 0.79 -7.87
CA TYR A 28 22.42 2.11 -7.36
C TYR A 28 20.90 2.28 -7.20
N VAL A 29 20.10 1.30 -7.62
CA VAL A 29 18.63 1.35 -7.49
C VAL A 29 18.24 0.83 -6.10
N LEU A 30 17.82 1.74 -5.23
CA LEU A 30 17.38 1.40 -3.88
C LEU A 30 15.97 0.80 -3.91
N HIS A 31 15.65 -0.14 -3.00
CA HIS A 31 14.35 -0.82 -2.96
C HIS A 31 13.16 0.16 -2.97
N ARG A 32 13.28 1.27 -2.23
CA ARG A 32 12.26 2.34 -2.16
C ARG A 32 11.95 3.02 -3.50
N TRP A 33 12.80 2.83 -4.52
CA TRP A 33 12.60 3.34 -5.88
C TRP A 33 12.03 2.30 -6.84
N THR A 34 11.84 1.07 -6.39
CA THR A 34 11.26 0.01 -7.20
C THR A 34 9.73 0.07 -7.15
N LYS A 35 9.06 -0.50 -8.16
CA LYS A 35 7.59 -0.71 -8.14
C LYS A 35 7.13 -1.64 -7.00
N MET A 36 8.07 -2.35 -6.36
CA MET A 36 7.82 -3.22 -5.22
C MET A 36 8.07 -2.52 -3.88
N ALA A 37 8.44 -1.23 -3.88
CA ALA A 37 8.66 -0.44 -2.68
C ALA A 37 7.49 -0.51 -1.68
N THR A 38 6.26 -0.54 -2.19
CA THR A 38 5.03 -0.62 -1.39
C THR A 38 4.66 -2.03 -0.94
N ARG A 39 5.31 -3.07 -1.49
CA ARG A 39 5.06 -4.48 -1.11
C ARG A 39 5.80 -4.89 0.15
N GLN A 40 6.79 -4.10 0.59
CA GLN A 40 7.58 -4.34 1.79
C GLN A 40 7.18 -3.29 2.84
N LEU A 41 5.99 -3.45 3.41
CA LEU A 41 5.47 -2.56 4.44
C LEU A 41 6.28 -2.69 5.74
N SER A 42 6.75 -1.53 6.22
CA SER A 42 7.14 -1.21 7.59
C SER A 42 8.11 -2.17 8.31
N TYR A 43 9.40 -1.82 8.31
CA TYR A 43 10.24 -2.16 9.46
C TYR A 43 9.80 -1.28 10.63
N GLU A 44 9.22 -1.86 11.68
CA GLU A 44 9.18 -1.17 12.97
C GLU A 44 10.61 -1.05 13.51
N ALA A 45 10.84 0.00 14.30
CA ALA A 45 12.15 0.39 14.86
C ALA A 45 12.84 -0.69 15.71
N ASN A 46 12.20 -1.84 15.95
CA ASN A 46 12.64 -2.87 16.87
C ASN A 46 13.15 -4.14 16.19
N GLY A 47 13.38 -4.12 14.87
CA GLY A 47 14.07 -5.20 14.15
C GLY A 47 13.30 -6.53 14.07
N HIS A 48 12.09 -6.60 14.61
CA HIS A 48 11.22 -7.74 14.41
C HIS A 48 10.60 -7.64 13.00
N MET A 49 10.92 -8.60 12.15
CA MET A 49 10.24 -8.79 10.89
C MET A 49 8.79 -9.09 11.23
N LEU A 50 7.90 -8.10 11.13
CA LEU A 50 6.52 -8.42 10.83
C LEU A 50 6.62 -9.22 9.54
N LYS A 51 6.43 -10.54 9.66
CA LYS A 51 6.03 -11.38 8.56
C LYS A 51 4.75 -10.73 8.09
N GLY A 52 4.89 -9.73 7.24
CA GLY A 52 3.82 -9.16 6.48
C GLY A 52 3.31 -10.37 5.78
N THR A 53 2.22 -10.91 6.33
CA THR A 53 1.51 -12.00 5.72
C THR A 53 1.10 -11.37 4.41
N SER A 54 1.93 -11.57 3.39
CA SER A 54 1.46 -11.78 2.04
C SER A 54 0.63 -13.06 2.13
N THR A 55 -0.49 -13.00 2.85
CA THR A 55 -1.70 -13.62 2.38
C THR A 55 -1.93 -12.85 1.11
N CYS A 56 -1.31 -13.34 0.04
CA CYS A 56 -1.74 -13.05 -1.30
C CYS A 56 -3.18 -13.56 -1.27
N LEU A 57 -4.11 -12.68 -0.86
CA LEU A 57 -5.53 -12.90 -0.98
C LEU A 57 -5.68 -13.42 -2.40
N SER A 58 -6.38 -14.55 -2.56
CA SER A 58 -6.57 -15.10 -3.89
C SER A 58 -7.09 -13.99 -4.81
N PRO A 59 -6.80 -14.03 -6.12
CA PRO A 59 -7.27 -12.99 -7.04
C PRO A 59 -8.76 -12.66 -6.84
N THR A 60 -9.57 -13.67 -6.55
CA THR A 60 -10.98 -13.56 -6.17
C THR A 60 -11.20 -12.74 -4.90
N ILE A 61 -10.51 -13.05 -3.81
CA ILE A 61 -10.67 -12.32 -2.54
C ILE A 61 -10.17 -10.88 -2.66
N LYS A 62 -9.08 -10.62 -3.42
CA LYS A 62 -8.62 -9.24 -3.71
C LYS A 62 -9.68 -8.43 -4.44
N LYS A 63 -10.29 -9.03 -5.48
CA LYS A 63 -11.34 -8.38 -6.26
C LYS A 63 -12.55 -8.06 -5.38
N LEU A 64 -13.05 -9.05 -4.64
CA LEU A 64 -14.19 -8.87 -3.72
C LEU A 64 -13.92 -7.81 -2.66
N PHE A 65 -12.72 -7.79 -2.09
CA PHE A 65 -12.33 -6.77 -1.12
C PHE A 65 -12.40 -5.36 -1.71
N LEU A 66 -11.75 -5.13 -2.86
CA LEU A 66 -11.74 -3.82 -3.51
C LEU A 66 -13.15 -3.34 -3.90
N GLU A 67 -13.97 -4.23 -4.46
CA GLU A 67 -15.37 -3.92 -4.80
C GLU A 67 -16.19 -3.59 -3.55
N THR A 68 -16.00 -4.33 -2.46
CA THR A 68 -16.72 -4.11 -1.21
C THR A 68 -16.31 -2.78 -0.57
N CYS A 69 -15.01 -2.46 -0.51
CA CYS A 69 -14.53 -1.18 0.00
C CYS A 69 -15.07 0.01 -0.80
N SER A 70 -15.14 -0.13 -2.13
CA SER A 70 -15.72 0.91 -3.00
C SER A 70 -17.20 1.13 -2.70
N LYS A 71 -18.00 0.05 -2.67
CA LYS A 71 -19.44 0.11 -2.34
C LYS A 71 -19.68 0.68 -0.95
N PHE A 72 -18.90 0.26 0.05
CA PHE A 72 -18.98 0.76 1.41
C PHE A 72 -18.75 2.27 1.45
N SER A 73 -17.69 2.75 0.80
CA SER A 73 -17.34 4.17 0.79
C SER A 73 -18.44 5.01 0.12
N LEU A 74 -19.01 4.53 -0.98
CA LEU A 74 -20.13 5.19 -1.66
C LEU A 74 -21.38 5.22 -0.78
N ALA A 75 -21.75 4.10 -0.16
CA ALA A 75 -22.91 4.02 0.72
C ALA A 75 -22.76 4.92 1.95
N LEU A 76 -21.59 4.93 2.57
CA LEU A 76 -21.28 5.83 3.69
C LEU A 76 -21.37 7.31 3.26
N HIS A 77 -20.80 7.66 2.09
CA HIS A 77 -20.89 9.01 1.56
C HIS A 77 -22.34 9.44 1.27
N ALA A 78 -23.20 8.52 0.81
CA ALA A 78 -24.61 8.79 0.58
C ALA A 78 -25.42 8.89 1.89
N ALA A 79 -24.99 8.20 2.95
CA ALA A 79 -25.70 8.14 4.22
C ALA A 79 -25.32 9.26 5.20
N LYS A 80 -24.09 9.79 5.15
CA LYS A 80 -23.50 10.66 6.20
C LYS A 80 -24.28 11.93 6.56
N TYR A 81 -25.17 12.43 5.70
CA TYR A 81 -25.95 13.65 5.94
C TYR A 81 -27.43 13.39 6.25
N CYS A 82 -27.85 12.13 6.37
CA CYS A 82 -29.23 11.76 6.67
C CYS A 82 -29.25 10.74 7.81
N GLU A 83 -29.81 11.15 8.95
CA GLU A 83 -29.81 10.34 10.18
C GLU A 83 -30.47 8.96 9.99
N GLY A 84 -31.60 8.90 9.27
CA GLY A 84 -32.27 7.64 8.96
C GLY A 84 -31.41 6.70 8.11
N LYS A 85 -30.75 7.23 7.07
CA LYS A 85 -29.85 6.45 6.20
C LYS A 85 -28.60 6.01 6.97
N MET A 86 -28.06 6.88 7.82
CA MET A 86 -26.87 6.56 8.63
C MET A 86 -27.18 5.49 9.68
N ARG A 87 -28.34 5.55 10.36
CA ARG A 87 -28.81 4.49 11.27
C ARG A 87 -28.96 3.16 10.56
N TYR A 88 -29.59 3.15 9.38
CA TYR A 88 -29.71 1.95 8.57
C TYR A 88 -28.33 1.38 8.20
N PHE A 89 -27.43 2.23 7.70
CA PHE A 89 -26.08 1.82 7.33
C PHE A 89 -25.29 1.26 8.52
N HIS A 90 -25.33 1.94 9.67
CA HIS A 90 -24.72 1.49 10.92
C HIS A 90 -25.25 0.10 11.34
N LYS A 91 -26.57 -0.10 11.29
CA LYS A 91 -27.17 -1.40 11.61
C LYS A 91 -26.69 -2.49 10.64
N ALA A 92 -26.73 -2.23 9.33
CA ALA A 92 -26.30 -3.20 8.33
C ALA A 92 -24.83 -3.63 8.50
N VAL A 93 -23.95 -2.69 8.87
CA VAL A 93 -22.54 -3.00 9.19
C VAL A 93 -22.44 -3.83 10.47
N GLY A 94 -23.24 -3.51 11.50
CA GLY A 94 -23.32 -4.30 12.73
C GLY A 94 -23.77 -5.74 12.47
N ASP A 95 -24.88 -5.91 11.74
CA ASP A 95 -25.43 -7.22 11.38
C ASP A 95 -24.42 -8.05 10.58
N ALA A 96 -23.69 -7.42 9.65
CA ALA A 96 -22.63 -8.08 8.88
C ALA A 96 -21.47 -8.54 9.79
N PHE A 97 -21.08 -7.73 10.78
CA PHE A 97 -20.03 -8.10 11.73
C PHE A 97 -20.45 -9.29 12.59
N THR A 98 -21.71 -9.34 13.03
CA THR A 98 -22.26 -10.47 13.79
C THR A 98 -22.27 -11.78 13.01
N GLN A 99 -22.41 -11.75 11.68
CA GLN A 99 -22.34 -12.96 10.85
C GLN A 99 -20.91 -13.47 10.60
N LEU A 100 -19.89 -12.66 10.91
CA LEU A 100 -18.49 -12.97 10.65
C LEU A 100 -17.73 -13.50 11.88
N GLY A 101 -18.36 -13.47 13.07
CA GLY A 101 -17.83 -14.02 14.33
C GLY A 101 -18.63 -15.22 14.81
#